data_AF-A0A350UUV1-F1
#
_entry.id   AF-A0A350UUV1-F1
#
_cell.length_a   1.000
_cell.length_b   1.000
_cell.length_c   1.000
_cell.angle_alpha   90.00
_cell.angle_beta   90.00
_cell.angle_gamma   90.00
#
_symmetry.space_group_name_H-M   'P 1'
#
loop_
_entity.id
_entity.type
_entity.pdbx_description
1 polymer ?
#
loop_
_entity_poly.entity_id
_entity_poly.type
_entity_poly.pdbx_seq_one_letter_code
_entity_poly.pdbx_strand_id
1 'polypeptide(L)' 'HIHNHIVPRWSGDTNFMPVLAETRVQPEHLRNSYEKLVPHFKKLSL' A
#
# COMPACT_ATOMS: atom_id res chain seq x y z
N HIS A 1 15.47 -6.14 15.51
CA HIS A 1 14.31 -5.32 15.11
C HIS A 1 13.59 -6.08 14.01
N ILE A 2 12.51 -6.79 14.34
CA ILE A 2 11.77 -7.61 13.37
C ILE A 2 10.60 -6.77 12.85
N HIS A 3 10.49 -6.65 11.53
CA HIS A 3 9.32 -6.09 10.86
C HIS A 3 8.90 -7.04 9.75
N ASN A 4 7.60 -7.30 9.63
CA ASN A 4 7.05 -8.15 8.59
C ASN A 4 6.30 -7.26 7.60
N HIS A 5 6.63 -7.40 6.31
CA HIS A 5 5.96 -6.64 5.25
C HIS A 5 4.71 -7.39 4.77
N ILE A 6 3.57 -6.70 4.79
CA ILE A 6 2.33 -7.16 4.17
C ILE A 6 2.06 -6.23 2.99
N VAL A 7 2.23 -6.76 1.78
CA VAL A 7 2.08 -6.00 0.52
C VAL A 7 0.92 -6.60 -0.27
N PRO A 8 -0.24 -5.94 -0.34
CA PRO A 8 -1.36 -6.44 -1.14
C PRO A 8 -1.02 -6.38 -2.63
N ARG A 9 -1.42 -7.42 -3.37
CA ARG A 9 -1.15 -7.57 -4.81
C ARG A 9 -2.44 -7.78 -5.59
N TRP A 10 -2.50 -7.22 -6.79
CA TRP A 10 -3.63 -7.38 -7.72
C TRP A 10 -3.14 -7.69 -9.13
N SER A 11 -4.01 -8.29 -9.94
CA SER A 11 -3.72 -8.51 -11.36
C SER A 11 -3.52 -7.16 -12.06
N GLY A 12 -2.34 -6.93 -12.64
CA GLY A 12 -1.99 -5.68 -13.31
C GLY A 12 -1.53 -4.54 -12.38
N ASP A 13 -1.20 -4.83 -11.12
CA ASP A 13 -0.66 -3.82 -10.19
C ASP A 13 0.76 -3.33 -10.55
N THR A 14 1.42 -4.03 -11.46
CA THR A 14 2.61 -3.58 -12.18
C THR A 14 2.21 -3.21 -13.61
N ASN A 15 2.35 -1.95 -13.96
CA ASN A 15 2.21 -1.47 -15.34
C ASN A 15 3.59 -1.25 -15.98
N PHE A 16 3.62 -0.77 -17.23
CA PHE A 16 4.86 -0.55 -17.98
C PHE A 16 5.65 0.69 -17.51
N MET A 17 5.04 1.59 -16.71
CA MET A 17 5.63 2.88 -16.33
C MET A 17 6.92 2.74 -15.51
N PRO A 18 7.03 1.84 -14.51
CA PRO A 18 8.29 1.58 -13.82
C PRO A 18 9.43 1.11 -14.73
N VAL A 19 9.12 0.46 -15.85
CA VAL A 19 10.13 -0.09 -16.77
C VAL A 19 10.63 0.97 -17.76
N LEU A 20 9.74 1.81 -18.27
CA LEU A 20 10.08 2.82 -19.28
C LEU A 20 10.46 4.18 -18.70
N ALA A 21 9.91 4.52 -17.53
CA ALA A 21 10.01 5.86 -16.95
C ALA A 21 10.55 5.86 -15.51
N GLU A 22 11.00 4.70 -15.01
CA GLU A 22 11.51 4.51 -13.63
C GLU A 22 10.58 5.04 -12.54
N THR A 23 9.30 5.20 -12.88
CA THR A 23 8.30 5.87 -12.04
C THR A 23 7.16 4.92 -11.77
N ARG A 24 6.86 4.71 -10.49
CA ARG A 24 5.67 3.98 -10.04
C ARG A 24 4.58 4.98 -9.67
N VAL A 25 3.41 4.82 -10.26
CA VAL A 25 2.23 5.61 -9.90
C VAL A 25 1.66 5.06 -8.59
N GLN A 26 1.55 5.93 -7.59
CA GLN A 26 0.83 5.63 -6.35
C GLN A 26 -0.59 6.22 -6.47
N PRO A 27 -1.65 5.38 -6.52
CA PRO A 27 -3.01 5.86 -6.79
C PRO A 27 -3.64 6.59 -5.60
N GLU A 28 -3.08 6.47 -4.39
CA GLU A 28 -3.61 7.07 -3.18
C GLU A 28 -2.52 7.69 -2.29
N HIS A 29 -2.80 8.87 -1.74
CA HIS A 29 -1.94 9.53 -0.78
C HIS A 29 -1.81 8.71 0.52
N LEU A 30 -0.58 8.56 1.04
CA LEU A 30 -0.30 7.70 2.21
C LEU A 30 -1.16 8.04 3.44
N ARG A 31 -1.45 9.32 3.66
CA ARG A 31 -2.34 9.75 4.76
C ARG A 31 -3.75 9.20 4.61
N ASN A 32 -4.29 9.20 3.40
CA ASN A 32 -5.63 8.70 3.13
C ASN A 32 -5.67 7.18 3.33
N SER A 33 -4.64 6.45 2.87
CA SER A 33 -4.52 5.01 3.13
C SER A 33 -4.45 4.71 4.62
N TYR A 34 -3.69 5.48 5.40
CA TYR A 34 -3.60 5.34 6.85
C TYR A 34 -4.96 5.58 7.53
N GLU A 35 -5.63 6.69 7.21
CA GLU A 35 -6.93 7.06 7.79
C GLU A 35 -8.01 6.00 7.49
N LYS A 36 -7.95 5.36 6.32
CA LYS A 36 -8.83 4.23 5.97
C LYS A 36 -8.54 2.97 6.77
N LEU A 37 -7.27 2.64 7.00
CA LEU A 37 -6.87 1.38 7.62
C LEU A 37 -6.92 1.42 9.16
N VAL A 38 -6.55 2.55 9.77
CA VAL A 38 -6.40 2.67 11.23
C VAL A 38 -7.66 2.28 12.04
N PRO A 39 -8.92 2.55 11.62
CA PRO A 39 -10.09 2.18 12.40
C PRO A 39 -10.29 0.67 12.50
N HIS A 40 -9.84 -0.09 11.49
CA HIS A 40 -9.93 -1.56 11.50
C HIS A 40 -8.93 -2.15 12.50
N PHE A 41 -7.71 -1.62 12.55
CA PHE A 41 -6.69 -2.06 13.50
C PHE A 41 -7.01 -1.66 14.95
N LYS A 42 -7.62 -0.49 15.16
CA LYS A 42 -8.11 -0.07 16.49
C LYS A 42 -9.22 -0.97 17.06
N LYS A 43 -10.01 -1.62 16.19
CA LYS A 43 -11.04 -2.58 16.62
C LYS A 43 -10.46 -3.96 16.96
N LEU A 44 -9.26 -4.26 16.44
CA LEU A 44 -8.57 -5.53 16.63
C LEU A 44 -7.64 -5.54 17.84
N SER A 45 -7.41 -4.39 18.49
CA SER A 45 -6.69 -4.37 19.76
C SER A 45 -7.54 -5.08 20.82
N LEU A 46 -7.11 -6.29 21.19
CA LEU A 46 -7.55 -7.00 22.40
C LEU A 46 -7.42 -6.10 23.63
#